data_AF-A0A8J8AZS2-F1
#
_entry.id   AF-A0A8J8AZS2-F1
#
_cell.length_a   1.000
_cell.length_b   1.000
_cell.length_c   1.000
_cell.angle_alpha   90.00
_cell.angle_beta   90.00
_cell.angle_gamma   90.00
#
_symmetry.space_group_name_H-M   'P 1'
#
loop_
_entity.id
_entity.type
_entity.pdbx_description
1 polymer ?
#
loop_
_entity_poly.entity_id
_entity_poly.type
_entity_poly.pdbx_seq_one_letter_code
_entity_poly.pdbx_strand_id
1 'polypeptide(L)'
;MMIIDIKKIHIILMLVSTAIYILFVLGVGLLYYDKLRRSYTKFIMKKRLKARRRALKPENRLENHLRNVMVSLKKPIEPKQFILATMFLFLFIVFVGLQTVPLISAIWMGILISFMPYLFLRVRLETVRRKGSYEGERLVSEFLTQYRICGCNIYRTIEKVILSTEDMKVSCKLLFKLLLELRSTGNTRLIRESTERFAYGIHTNWSRMLANNIRIAAESGMNVTLALEDLLIQLRDARIIAEERKRLNSESARIVVFLVPFMYIGTAFLSVNYIGMSMSGFLKNQFYTEQGFLLMLMIIFLFLANLTFIEIVTNQRFDY
;
A
#
# COMPACT_ATOMS: atom_id res chain seq x y z
N MET A 1 -47.72 -54.26 8.20
CA MET A 1 -48.42 -53.22 7.41
C MET A 1 -48.70 -51.96 8.23
N MET A 2 -49.17 -52.07 9.49
CA MET A 2 -49.56 -50.94 10.36
C MET A 2 -48.46 -49.90 10.72
N ILE A 3 -47.18 -50.29 10.74
CA ILE A 3 -46.05 -49.39 11.10
C ILE A 3 -45.71 -48.39 9.97
N ILE A 4 -46.03 -48.74 8.72
CA ILE A 4 -45.72 -47.90 7.54
C ILE A 4 -46.69 -46.71 7.44
N ASP A 5 -47.95 -46.89 7.86
CA ASP A 5 -48.94 -45.81 7.84
C ASP A 5 -48.71 -44.75 8.94
N ILE A 6 -48.25 -45.15 10.12
CA ILE A 6 -47.94 -44.21 11.21
C ILE A 6 -46.78 -43.28 10.83
N LYS A 7 -45.75 -43.79 10.13
CA LYS A 7 -44.65 -42.98 9.61
C LYS A 7 -45.11 -41.98 8.55
N LYS A 8 -46.02 -42.38 7.65
CA LYS A 8 -46.57 -41.47 6.63
C LYS A 8 -47.38 -40.34 7.26
N ILE A 9 -48.19 -40.64 8.28
CA ILE A 9 -48.98 -39.63 9.01
C ILE A 9 -48.08 -38.62 9.71
N HIS A 10 -46.98 -39.07 10.35
CA HIS A 10 -46.01 -38.17 10.97
C HIS A 10 -45.27 -37.28 9.97
N ILE A 11 -44.90 -37.80 8.81
CA ILE A 11 -44.25 -37.02 7.75
C ILE A 11 -45.22 -35.94 7.22
N ILE A 12 -46.49 -36.28 7.03
CA ILE A 12 -47.52 -35.32 6.59
C ILE A 12 -47.72 -34.21 7.64
N LEU A 13 -47.80 -34.56 8.92
CA LEU A 13 -47.90 -33.59 10.02
C LEU A 13 -46.69 -32.64 10.08
N MET A 14 -45.47 -33.15 9.88
CA MET A 14 -44.27 -32.30 9.81
C MET A 14 -44.27 -31.38 8.59
N LEU A 15 -44.74 -31.85 7.43
CA LEU A 15 -44.83 -31.00 6.24
C LEU A 15 -45.85 -29.87 6.42
N VAL A 16 -47.00 -30.17 7.02
CA VAL A 16 -48.04 -29.17 7.31
C VAL A 16 -47.55 -28.15 8.33
N SER A 17 -46.91 -28.57 9.42
CA SER A 17 -46.37 -27.63 10.41
C SER A 17 -45.29 -26.72 9.81
N THR A 18 -44.40 -27.28 9.00
CA THR A 18 -43.34 -26.52 8.30
C THR A 18 -43.95 -25.51 7.32
N ALA A 19 -45.00 -25.89 6.58
CA ALA A 19 -45.71 -24.99 5.70
C ALA A 19 -46.36 -23.82 6.45
N ILE A 20 -46.98 -24.08 7.61
CA ILE A 20 -47.57 -23.04 8.47
C ILE A 20 -46.50 -22.08 9.00
N TYR A 21 -45.33 -22.59 9.45
CA TYR A 21 -44.23 -21.74 9.90
C TYR A 21 -43.67 -20.85 8.79
N ILE A 22 -43.53 -21.38 7.57
CA ILE A 22 -43.09 -20.60 6.40
C ILE A 22 -44.10 -19.49 6.09
N LEU A 23 -45.40 -19.81 6.09
CA LEU A 23 -46.47 -18.84 5.86
C LEU A 23 -46.49 -17.74 6.92
N PHE A 24 -46.28 -18.11 8.19
CA PHE A 24 -46.20 -17.16 9.29
C PHE A 24 -44.98 -16.23 9.16
N VAL A 25 -43.80 -16.78 8.86
CA VAL A 25 -42.57 -15.99 8.66
C VAL A 25 -42.70 -15.07 7.45
N LEU A 26 -43.31 -15.52 6.35
CA LEU A 26 -43.60 -14.69 5.18
C LEU A 26 -44.60 -13.58 5.50
N GLY A 27 -45.65 -13.88 6.26
CA GLY A 27 -46.66 -12.90 6.70
C GLY A 27 -46.05 -11.82 7.59
N VAL A 28 -45.24 -12.20 8.57
CA VAL A 28 -44.49 -11.26 9.42
C VAL A 28 -43.49 -10.46 8.58
N GLY A 29 -42.80 -11.10 7.63
CA GLY A 29 -41.88 -10.43 6.71
C GLY A 29 -42.55 -9.35 5.85
N LEU A 30 -43.75 -9.62 5.32
CA LEU A 30 -44.55 -8.67 4.54
C LEU A 30 -45.08 -7.52 5.40
N LEU A 31 -45.64 -7.81 6.59
CA LEU A 31 -46.17 -6.79 7.50
C LEU A 31 -45.09 -5.80 7.97
N TYR A 32 -43.86 -6.25 8.14
CA TYR A 32 -42.73 -5.42 8.58
C TYR A 32 -41.82 -4.94 7.46
N TYR A 33 -42.16 -5.21 6.19
CA TYR A 33 -41.31 -4.88 5.04
C TYR A 33 -40.95 -3.40 4.98
N ASP A 34 -41.94 -2.51 5.14
CA ASP A 34 -41.70 -1.07 5.10
C ASP A 34 -40.89 -0.54 6.29
N LYS A 35 -41.08 -1.12 7.49
CA LYS A 35 -40.28 -0.77 8.67
C LYS A 35 -38.83 -1.24 8.49
N LEU A 36 -38.61 -2.46 8.01
CA LEU A 36 -37.29 -3.01 7.72
C LEU A 36 -36.58 -2.21 6.62
N ARG A 37 -37.28 -1.88 5.53
CA ARG A 37 -36.75 -1.06 4.43
C ARG A 37 -36.37 0.34 4.92
N ARG A 38 -37.20 1.00 5.72
CA ARG A 38 -36.88 2.31 6.32
C ARG A 38 -35.68 2.23 7.27
N SER A 39 -35.59 1.19 8.10
CA SER A 39 -34.47 1.00 9.02
C SER A 39 -33.16 0.73 8.27
N TYR A 40 -33.20 -0.12 7.24
CA TYR A 40 -32.08 -0.40 6.35
C TYR A 40 -31.60 0.86 5.62
N THR A 41 -32.53 1.66 5.10
CA THR A 41 -32.21 2.92 4.41
C THR A 41 -31.61 3.96 5.37
N LYS A 42 -32.15 4.09 6.59
CA LYS A 42 -31.58 4.94 7.65
C LYS A 42 -30.18 4.49 8.05
N PHE A 43 -29.92 3.18 8.10
CA PHE A 43 -28.60 2.63 8.38
C PHE A 43 -27.60 2.96 7.28
N ILE A 44 -27.98 2.80 6.00
CA ILE A 44 -27.16 3.21 4.85
C ILE A 44 -26.90 4.71 4.85
N MET A 45 -27.94 5.54 5.07
CA MET A 45 -27.79 6.99 5.13
C MET A 45 -26.88 7.43 6.28
N LYS A 46 -27.00 6.82 7.47
CA LYS A 46 -26.08 7.07 8.58
C LYS A 46 -24.64 6.69 8.23
N LYS A 47 -24.41 5.55 7.57
CA LYS A 47 -23.07 5.17 7.07
C LYS A 47 -22.55 6.20 6.07
N ARG A 48 -23.36 6.65 5.11
CA ARG A 48 -22.99 7.64 4.08
C ARG A 48 -22.69 9.02 4.68
N LEU A 49 -23.51 9.46 5.65
CA LEU A 49 -23.30 10.71 6.39
C LEU A 49 -22.05 10.65 7.26
N LYS A 50 -21.79 9.51 7.92
CA LYS A 50 -20.56 9.29 8.69
C LYS A 50 -19.33 9.26 7.77
N ALA A 51 -19.45 8.72 6.55
CA ALA A 51 -18.40 8.77 5.53
C ALA A 51 -18.14 10.21 5.04
N ARG A 52 -19.18 10.99 4.72
CA ARG A 52 -19.04 12.42 4.36
C ARG A 52 -18.43 13.26 5.49
N ARG A 53 -18.89 13.07 6.73
CA ARG A 53 -18.31 13.76 7.90
C ARG A 53 -16.86 13.35 8.16
N ARG A 54 -16.49 12.10 7.87
CA ARG A 54 -15.10 11.62 7.96
C ARG A 54 -14.23 12.23 6.85
N ALA A 55 -14.75 12.41 5.64
CA ALA A 55 -14.05 13.08 4.53
C ALA A 55 -13.82 14.58 4.78
N LEU A 56 -14.65 15.22 5.62
CA LEU A 56 -14.51 16.63 6.01
C LEU A 56 -13.61 16.83 7.25
N LYS A 57 -13.23 15.77 7.96
CA LYS A 57 -12.34 15.91 9.12
C LYS A 57 -10.90 16.05 8.63
N PRO A 58 -10.13 17.02 9.15
CA PRO A 58 -8.70 17.10 8.86
C PRO A 58 -8.04 15.80 9.34
N GLU A 59 -7.36 15.12 8.43
CA GLU A 59 -6.62 13.91 8.77
C GLU A 59 -5.37 14.25 9.57
N ASN A 60 -5.02 13.40 10.53
CA ASN A 60 -3.78 13.54 11.28
C ASN A 60 -2.57 13.34 10.35
N ARG A 61 -1.42 13.95 10.66
CA ARG A 61 -0.18 13.83 9.86
C ARG A 61 0.21 12.38 9.56
N LEU A 62 0.07 11.47 10.54
CA LEU A 62 0.33 10.04 10.38
C LEU A 62 -0.67 9.36 9.43
N GLU A 63 -1.95 9.70 9.53
CA GLU A 63 -3.00 9.16 8.65
C GLU A 63 -2.77 9.61 7.20
N ASN A 64 -2.47 10.89 7.00
CA ASN A 64 -2.11 11.45 5.69
C ASN A 64 -0.88 10.77 5.11
N HIS A 65 0.18 10.58 5.91
CA HIS A 65 1.39 9.89 5.47
C HIS A 65 1.10 8.45 5.03
N LEU A 66 0.41 7.67 5.87
CA LEU A 66 0.04 6.28 5.54
C LEU A 66 -0.90 6.20 4.34
N ARG A 67 -1.85 7.13 4.22
CA ARG A 67 -2.73 7.23 3.05
C ARG A 67 -1.92 7.42 1.79
N ASN A 68 -0.97 8.35 1.80
CA ASN A 68 -0.12 8.62 0.66
C ASN A 68 0.71 7.38 0.29
N VAL A 69 1.29 6.66 1.27
CA VAL A 69 1.99 5.38 1.04
C VAL A 69 1.08 4.32 0.40
N MET A 70 -0.14 4.13 0.92
CA MET A 70 -1.07 3.10 0.45
C MET A 70 -1.65 3.41 -0.93
N VAL A 71 -1.95 4.68 -1.19
CA VAL A 71 -2.41 5.18 -2.49
C VAL A 71 -1.38 4.87 -3.57
N SER A 72 -0.10 5.18 -3.33
CA SER A 72 0.99 4.88 -4.27
C SER A 72 1.11 3.37 -4.56
N LEU A 73 0.76 2.52 -3.59
CA LEU A 73 0.85 1.06 -3.69
C LEU A 73 -0.42 0.36 -4.22
N LYS A 74 -1.53 1.07 -4.50
CA LYS A 74 -2.84 0.49 -4.88
C LYS A 74 -3.36 -0.52 -3.84
N LYS A 75 -3.05 -0.33 -2.56
CA LYS A 75 -3.67 -1.10 -1.50
C LYS A 75 -4.96 -0.40 -1.07
N PRO A 76 -6.13 -1.07 -1.11
CA PRO A 76 -7.41 -0.48 -0.74
C PRO A 76 -7.59 -0.31 0.79
N ILE A 77 -6.53 -0.51 1.56
CA ILE A 77 -6.59 -0.50 3.02
C ILE A 77 -6.66 0.94 3.50
N GLU A 78 -7.63 1.26 4.36
CA GLU A 78 -7.67 2.57 5.00
C GLU A 78 -6.54 2.69 6.04
N PRO A 79 -5.90 3.86 6.21
CA PRO A 79 -4.83 4.07 7.20
C PRO A 79 -5.20 3.59 8.60
N LYS A 80 -6.46 3.78 9.01
CA LYS A 80 -7.00 3.37 10.31
C LYS A 80 -7.04 1.86 10.47
N GLN A 81 -7.40 1.14 9.41
CA GLN A 81 -7.42 -0.33 9.43
C GLN A 81 -6.01 -0.89 9.56
N PHE A 82 -5.03 -0.26 8.89
CA PHE A 82 -3.63 -0.65 9.04
C PHE A 82 -3.12 -0.42 10.45
N ILE A 83 -3.35 0.76 11.04
CA ILE A 83 -2.93 1.07 12.41
C ILE A 83 -3.58 0.09 13.41
N LEU A 84 -4.87 -0.18 13.26
CA LEU A 84 -5.59 -1.14 14.11
C LEU A 84 -5.02 -2.56 13.95
N ALA A 85 -4.71 -2.98 12.72
CA ALA A 85 -4.11 -4.29 12.48
C ALA A 85 -2.71 -4.41 13.09
N THR A 86 -1.86 -3.39 12.96
CA THR A 86 -0.52 -3.39 13.58
C THR A 86 -0.59 -3.33 15.11
N MET A 87 -1.56 -2.59 15.67
CA MET A 87 -1.78 -2.53 17.12
C MET A 87 -2.31 -3.86 17.65
N PHE A 88 -3.25 -4.49 16.94
CA PHE A 88 -3.74 -5.82 17.28
C PHE A 88 -2.62 -6.86 17.22
N LEU A 89 -1.78 -6.81 16.18
CA LEU A 89 -0.61 -7.69 16.06
C LEU A 89 0.37 -7.48 17.23
N PHE A 90 0.65 -6.23 17.60
CA PHE A 90 1.48 -5.92 18.76
C PHE A 90 0.92 -6.54 20.04
N LEU A 91 -0.36 -6.28 20.34
CA LEU A 91 -1.01 -6.79 21.55
C LEU A 91 -1.07 -8.32 21.56
N PHE A 92 -1.34 -8.94 20.41
CA PHE A 92 -1.36 -10.39 20.26
C PHE A 92 0.00 -11.01 20.57
N ILE A 93 1.09 -10.46 20.01
CA ILE A 93 2.46 -10.95 20.25
C ILE A 93 2.86 -10.75 21.71
N VAL A 94 2.54 -9.60 22.32
CA VAL A 94 2.84 -9.37 23.74
C VAL A 94 2.05 -10.35 24.61
N PHE A 95 0.77 -10.56 24.33
CA PHE A 95 -0.08 -11.49 25.10
C PHE A 95 0.42 -12.93 25.04
N VAL A 96 0.76 -13.42 23.84
CA VAL A 96 1.35 -14.76 23.67
C VAL A 96 2.74 -14.82 24.32
N GLY A 97 3.56 -13.80 24.10
CA GLY A 97 4.91 -13.72 24.66
C GLY A 97 4.93 -13.78 26.18
N LEU A 98 3.97 -13.16 26.86
CA LEU A 98 3.84 -13.20 28.32
C LEU A 98 3.63 -14.60 28.90
N GLN A 99 3.17 -15.57 28.09
CA GLN A 99 3.05 -16.96 28.53
C GLN A 99 4.39 -17.71 28.51
N THR A 100 5.38 -17.19 27.79
CA THR A 100 6.63 -17.89 27.48
C THR A 100 7.89 -17.16 27.93
N VAL A 101 7.89 -15.83 27.97
CA VAL A 101 9.05 -14.99 28.20
C VAL A 101 8.71 -13.82 29.15
N PRO A 102 9.71 -13.21 29.82
CA PRO A 102 9.53 -12.02 30.64
C PRO A 102 8.86 -10.86 29.88
N LEU A 103 8.14 -10.00 30.62
CA LEU A 103 7.41 -8.85 30.08
C LEU A 103 8.24 -7.97 29.15
N ILE A 104 9.49 -7.66 29.54
CA ILE A 104 10.38 -6.78 28.77
C ILE A 104 10.67 -7.39 27.40
N SER A 105 11.01 -8.68 27.37
CA SER A 105 11.32 -9.42 26.14
C SER A 105 10.08 -9.59 25.26
N ALA A 106 8.91 -9.86 25.84
CA ALA A 106 7.64 -9.91 25.13
C ALA A 106 7.31 -8.55 24.45
N ILE A 107 7.55 -7.43 25.14
CA ILE A 107 7.37 -6.08 24.58
C ILE A 107 8.31 -5.86 23.39
N TRP A 108 9.60 -6.20 23.53
CA TRP A 108 10.57 -6.04 22.43
C TRP A 108 10.20 -6.88 21.21
N MET A 109 9.83 -8.15 21.39
CA MET A 109 9.35 -9.01 20.31
C MET A 109 8.11 -8.42 19.63
N GLY A 110 7.16 -7.89 20.43
CA GLY A 110 5.98 -7.20 19.93
C GLY A 110 6.32 -5.98 19.08
N ILE A 111 7.21 -5.10 19.55
CA ILE A 111 7.64 -3.90 18.80
C ILE A 111 8.26 -4.31 17.46
N LEU A 112 9.23 -5.23 17.49
CA LEU A 112 9.97 -5.61 16.30
C LEU A 112 9.04 -6.27 15.26
N ILE A 113 8.17 -7.20 15.65
CA ILE A 113 7.23 -7.87 14.74
C ILE A 113 6.18 -6.89 14.20
N SER A 114 5.61 -6.03 15.05
CA SER A 114 4.56 -5.09 14.64
C SER A 114 5.07 -4.00 13.68
N PHE A 115 6.38 -3.72 13.69
CA PHE A 115 6.99 -2.74 12.79
C PHE A 115 7.39 -3.33 11.42
N MET A 116 7.59 -4.65 11.31
CA MET A 116 7.95 -5.32 10.04
C MET A 116 6.96 -5.05 8.89
N PRO A 117 5.62 -5.08 9.08
CA PRO A 117 4.68 -4.75 8.01
C PRO A 117 4.88 -3.36 7.41
N TYR A 118 5.27 -2.38 8.23
CA TYR A 118 5.55 -1.03 7.76
C TYR A 118 6.86 -0.95 6.98
N LEU A 119 7.94 -1.58 7.45
CA LEU A 119 9.21 -1.66 6.71
C LEU A 119 9.00 -2.31 5.33
N PHE A 120 8.24 -3.39 5.27
CA PHE A 120 7.94 -4.06 4.01
C PHE A 120 7.13 -3.19 3.03
N LEU A 121 6.15 -2.41 3.54
CA LEU A 121 5.45 -1.41 2.72
C LEU A 121 6.40 -0.33 2.21
N ARG A 122 7.36 0.11 3.03
CA ARG A 122 8.36 1.10 2.62
C ARG A 122 9.25 0.58 1.50
N VAL A 123 9.80 -0.64 1.63
CA VAL A 123 10.60 -1.26 0.57
C VAL A 123 9.79 -1.32 -0.73
N ARG A 124 8.55 -1.82 -0.70
CA ARG A 124 7.69 -1.87 -1.89
C ARG A 124 7.40 -0.50 -2.50
N LEU A 125 7.17 0.51 -1.65
CA LEU A 125 6.91 1.88 -2.10
C LEU A 125 8.11 2.43 -2.86
N GLU A 126 9.30 2.26 -2.30
CA GLU A 126 10.53 2.74 -2.91
C GLU A 126 10.83 2.01 -4.23
N THR A 127 10.56 0.71 -4.32
CA THR A 127 10.68 -0.02 -5.59
C THR A 127 9.71 0.52 -6.67
N VAL A 128 8.47 0.86 -6.30
CA VAL A 128 7.50 1.47 -7.24
C VAL A 128 7.96 2.86 -7.66
N ARG A 129 8.41 3.68 -6.70
CA ARG A 129 8.92 5.03 -6.97
C ARG A 129 10.12 5.02 -7.88
N ARG A 130 11.05 4.09 -7.66
CA ARG A 130 12.21 3.87 -8.52
C ARG A 130 11.77 3.57 -9.95
N LYS A 131 10.89 2.58 -10.14
CA LYS A 131 10.36 2.24 -11.47
C LYS A 131 9.71 3.44 -12.14
N GLY A 132 8.85 4.17 -11.42
CA GLY A 132 8.23 5.39 -11.93
C GLY A 132 9.23 6.51 -12.24
N SER A 133 10.32 6.64 -11.48
CA SER A 133 11.33 7.68 -11.75
C SER A 133 12.01 7.49 -13.11
N TYR A 134 12.33 6.25 -13.49
CA TYR A 134 12.94 5.94 -14.78
C TYR A 134 11.97 6.06 -15.97
N GLU A 135 10.66 6.13 -15.72
CA GLU A 135 9.66 6.40 -16.76
C GLU A 135 9.59 7.91 -17.10
N GLY A 136 10.27 8.79 -16.35
CA GLY A 136 10.09 10.25 -16.39
C GLY A 136 10.35 10.92 -17.73
N GLU A 137 11.52 10.68 -18.35
CA GLU A 137 11.88 11.28 -19.64
C GLU A 137 10.84 10.94 -20.72
N ARG A 138 10.48 9.66 -20.82
CA ARG A 138 9.48 9.17 -21.77
C ARG A 138 8.10 9.74 -21.48
N LEU A 139 7.70 9.79 -20.21
CA LEU A 139 6.42 10.33 -19.78
C LEU A 139 6.28 11.79 -20.20
N VAL A 140 7.28 12.61 -19.89
CA VAL A 140 7.24 14.06 -20.14
C VAL A 140 7.33 14.35 -21.63
N SER A 141 8.16 13.62 -22.37
CA SER A 141 8.24 13.73 -23.83
C SER A 141 6.91 13.45 -24.50
N GLU A 142 6.25 12.35 -24.12
CA GLU A 142 4.94 11.99 -24.63
C GLU A 142 3.87 12.99 -24.17
N PHE A 143 3.94 13.43 -22.91
CA PHE A 143 3.02 14.43 -22.37
C PHE A 143 3.10 15.74 -23.14
N LEU A 144 4.30 16.26 -23.39
CA LEU A 144 4.52 17.48 -24.18
C LEU A 144 3.97 17.34 -25.60
N THR A 145 4.23 16.20 -26.23
CA THR A 145 3.76 15.91 -27.59
C THR A 145 2.23 15.91 -27.65
N GLN A 146 1.58 15.15 -26.76
CA GLN A 146 0.12 15.10 -26.68
C GLN A 146 -0.48 16.45 -26.26
N TYR A 147 0.21 17.23 -25.43
CA TYR A 147 -0.23 18.56 -25.01
C TYR A 147 -0.32 19.53 -26.19
N ARG A 148 0.68 19.53 -27.07
CA ARG A 148 0.68 20.31 -28.31
C ARG A 148 -0.42 19.86 -29.26
N ILE A 149 -0.57 18.54 -29.48
CA ILE A 149 -1.61 17.97 -30.37
C ILE A 149 -3.02 18.29 -29.87
N CYS A 150 -3.24 18.24 -28.55
CA CYS A 150 -4.55 18.49 -27.94
C CYS A 150 -4.89 19.98 -27.78
N GLY A 151 -4.14 20.89 -28.42
CA GLY A 151 -4.37 22.33 -28.34
C GLY A 151 -4.20 22.88 -26.92
N CYS A 152 -3.19 22.39 -26.19
CA CYS A 152 -2.89 22.78 -24.81
C CYS A 152 -3.98 22.44 -23.77
N ASN A 153 -4.89 21.50 -24.08
CA ASN A 153 -5.90 21.03 -23.14
C ASN A 153 -5.37 19.93 -22.21
N ILE A 154 -5.20 20.24 -20.92
CA ILE A 154 -4.58 19.33 -19.94
C ILE A 154 -5.37 18.03 -19.73
N TYR A 155 -6.70 18.07 -19.77
CA TYR A 155 -7.56 16.91 -19.52
C TYR A 155 -7.51 15.91 -20.67
N ARG A 156 -7.54 16.40 -21.92
CA ARG A 156 -7.40 15.57 -23.13
C ARG A 156 -5.99 15.01 -23.25
N THR A 157 -5.00 15.81 -22.88
CA THR A 157 -3.58 15.39 -22.88
C THR A 157 -3.37 14.18 -21.98
N ILE A 158 -3.79 14.27 -20.71
CA ILE A 158 -3.64 13.15 -19.76
C ILE A 158 -4.33 11.88 -20.29
N GLU A 159 -5.53 12.02 -20.85
CA GLU A 159 -6.28 10.90 -21.44
C GLU A 159 -5.53 10.24 -22.61
N LYS A 160 -4.95 11.04 -23.51
CA LYS A 160 -4.17 10.52 -24.64
C LYS A 160 -2.86 9.86 -24.21
N VAL A 161 -2.16 10.44 -23.24
CA VAL A 161 -0.91 9.87 -22.69
C VAL A 161 -1.14 8.51 -22.04
N ILE A 162 -2.26 8.35 -21.30
CA ILE A 162 -2.62 7.08 -20.68
C ILE A 162 -2.88 5.99 -21.74
N LEU A 163 -3.43 6.37 -22.89
CA LEU A 163 -3.75 5.44 -23.98
C LEU A 163 -2.56 5.14 -24.90
N SER A 164 -1.61 6.06 -25.04
CA SER A 164 -0.54 5.97 -26.04
C SER A 164 0.65 5.09 -25.63
N THR A 165 0.77 4.70 -24.35
CA THR A 165 2.01 4.06 -23.88
C THR A 165 1.80 2.75 -23.10
N GLU A 166 2.25 1.64 -23.70
CA GLU A 166 2.22 0.30 -23.09
C GLU A 166 3.31 0.09 -22.01
N ASP A 167 4.40 0.85 -22.08
CA ASP A 167 5.60 0.64 -21.25
C ASP A 167 5.62 1.44 -19.93
N MET A 168 4.75 2.44 -19.75
CA MET A 168 4.75 3.35 -18.59
C MET A 168 3.72 2.96 -17.52
N LYS A 169 3.85 1.76 -16.97
CA LYS A 169 2.82 1.16 -16.12
C LYS A 169 2.62 1.91 -14.80
N VAL A 170 3.67 2.47 -14.20
CA VAL A 170 3.56 3.17 -12.91
C VAL A 170 2.99 4.57 -13.11
N SER A 171 3.57 5.34 -14.02
CA SER A 171 3.23 6.74 -14.26
C SER A 171 1.84 6.89 -14.87
N CYS A 172 1.48 6.10 -15.88
CA CYS A 172 0.14 6.15 -16.47
C CYS A 172 -0.95 5.78 -15.45
N LYS A 173 -0.65 4.88 -14.51
CA LYS A 173 -1.58 4.55 -13.42
C LYS A 173 -1.79 5.72 -12.45
N LEU A 174 -0.73 6.44 -12.10
CA LEU A 174 -0.83 7.63 -11.26
C LEU A 174 -1.55 8.76 -11.99
N LEU A 175 -1.27 8.96 -13.29
CA LEU A 175 -1.98 9.91 -14.15
C LEU A 175 -3.46 9.57 -14.31
N PHE A 176 -3.82 8.29 -14.46
CA PHE A 176 -5.21 7.87 -14.54
C PHE A 176 -5.99 8.23 -13.27
N LYS A 177 -5.39 7.97 -12.10
CA LYS A 177 -6.01 8.37 -10.84
C LYS A 177 -6.14 9.89 -10.73
N LEU A 178 -5.11 10.63 -11.12
CA LEU A 178 -5.14 12.09 -11.18
C LEU A 178 -6.28 12.59 -12.08
N LEU A 179 -6.42 12.05 -13.30
CA LEU A 179 -7.46 12.43 -14.25
C LEU A 179 -8.87 12.24 -13.67
N LEU A 180 -9.11 11.11 -12.99
CA LEU A 180 -10.40 10.87 -12.32
C LEU A 180 -10.68 11.90 -11.22
N GLU A 181 -9.69 12.21 -10.38
CA GLU A 181 -9.84 13.20 -9.31
C GLU A 181 -10.05 14.61 -9.89
N LEU A 182 -9.29 15.00 -10.92
CA LEU A 182 -9.44 16.28 -11.64
C LEU A 182 -10.81 16.43 -12.31
N ARG A 183 -11.31 15.40 -13.01
CA ARG A 183 -12.63 15.45 -13.68
C ARG A 183 -13.80 15.49 -12.69
N SER A 184 -13.63 14.89 -11.52
CA SER A 184 -14.69 14.79 -10.51
C SER A 184 -14.93 16.10 -9.75
N THR A 185 -14.04 17.09 -9.88
CA THR A 185 -13.97 18.21 -8.94
C THR A 185 -13.56 19.52 -9.60
N GLY A 186 -14.38 20.57 -9.46
CA GLY A 186 -14.03 21.95 -9.85
C GLY A 186 -13.36 22.79 -8.73
N ASN A 187 -13.07 22.18 -7.58
CA ASN A 187 -12.48 22.86 -6.43
C ASN A 187 -10.95 22.86 -6.50
N THR A 188 -10.35 24.06 -6.54
CA THR A 188 -8.90 24.32 -6.56
C THR A 188 -8.13 23.56 -5.47
N ARG A 189 -8.69 23.43 -4.25
CA ARG A 189 -8.02 22.70 -3.17
C ARG A 189 -7.84 21.22 -3.48
N LEU A 190 -8.87 20.61 -4.07
CA LEU A 190 -8.86 19.20 -4.41
C LEU A 190 -7.98 18.93 -5.65
N ILE A 191 -7.93 19.86 -6.61
CA ILE A 191 -6.96 19.82 -7.72
C ILE A 191 -5.54 19.80 -7.17
N ARG A 192 -5.21 20.72 -6.26
CA ARG A 192 -3.91 20.77 -5.58
C ARG A 192 -3.59 19.46 -4.86
N GLU A 193 -4.47 18.96 -4.00
CA GLU A 193 -4.26 17.69 -3.29
C GLU A 193 -4.03 16.51 -4.25
N SER A 194 -4.78 16.46 -5.37
CA SER A 194 -4.66 15.38 -6.36
C SER A 194 -3.31 15.42 -7.07
N THR A 195 -2.86 16.62 -7.47
CA THR A 195 -1.54 16.82 -8.10
C THR A 195 -0.38 16.55 -7.11
N GLU A 196 -0.53 16.93 -5.85
CA GLU A 196 0.43 16.60 -4.79
C GLU A 196 0.53 15.09 -4.53
N ARG A 197 -0.60 14.35 -4.61
CA ARG A 197 -0.60 12.87 -4.53
C ARG A 197 0.11 12.22 -5.71
N PHE A 198 -0.09 12.74 -6.92
CA PHE A 198 0.66 12.29 -8.10
C PHE A 198 2.17 12.48 -7.88
N ALA A 199 2.58 13.69 -7.48
CA ALA A 199 3.98 14.00 -7.19
C ALA A 199 4.54 13.13 -6.07
N TYR A 200 3.76 12.83 -5.02
CA TYR A 200 4.17 11.93 -3.94
C TYR A 200 4.33 10.47 -4.39
N GLY A 201 3.56 10.05 -5.40
CA GLY A 201 3.58 8.71 -5.96
C GLY A 201 4.93 8.33 -6.55
N ILE A 202 5.56 9.28 -7.26
CA ILE A 202 6.88 9.12 -7.89
C ILE A 202 7.98 9.70 -6.97
N HIS A 203 7.67 10.84 -6.34
CA HIS A 203 8.50 11.55 -5.36
C HIS A 203 9.87 11.93 -5.92
N THR A 204 9.85 12.60 -7.06
CA THR A 204 11.01 13.25 -7.69
C THR A 204 10.75 14.75 -7.89
N ASN A 205 11.78 15.56 -8.03
CA ASN A 205 11.71 16.98 -8.38
C ASN A 205 10.95 17.16 -9.69
N TRP A 206 11.27 16.36 -10.70
CA TRP A 206 10.57 16.42 -11.99
C TRP A 206 9.09 16.08 -11.86
N SER A 207 8.70 15.10 -11.03
CA SER A 207 7.29 14.75 -10.83
C SER A 207 6.53 15.88 -10.12
N ARG A 208 7.19 16.62 -9.23
CA ARG A 208 6.65 17.82 -8.58
C ARG A 208 6.48 18.96 -9.57
N MET A 209 7.43 19.17 -10.47
CA MET A 209 7.33 20.18 -11.53
C MET A 209 6.22 19.84 -12.53
N LEU A 210 6.12 18.57 -12.97
CA LEU A 210 5.03 18.12 -13.84
C LEU A 210 3.67 18.28 -13.16
N ALA A 211 3.55 17.90 -11.88
CA ALA A 211 2.33 18.10 -11.09
C ALA A 211 1.94 19.58 -11.00
N ASN A 212 2.91 20.47 -10.80
CA ASN A 212 2.67 21.90 -10.74
C ASN A 212 2.23 22.46 -12.11
N ASN A 213 2.84 22.03 -13.20
CA ASN A 213 2.43 22.40 -14.56
C ASN A 213 0.99 21.92 -14.85
N ILE A 214 0.65 20.68 -14.48
CA ILE A 214 -0.72 20.16 -14.60
C ILE A 214 -1.69 21.00 -13.77
N ARG A 215 -1.35 21.32 -12.52
CA ARG A 215 -2.18 22.14 -11.64
C ARG A 215 -2.45 23.51 -12.24
N ILE A 216 -1.38 24.20 -12.68
CA ILE A 216 -1.48 25.54 -13.28
C ILE A 216 -2.38 25.49 -14.51
N ALA A 217 -2.15 24.54 -15.43
CA ALA A 217 -2.96 24.38 -16.62
C ALA A 217 -4.43 24.03 -16.31
N ALA A 218 -4.68 23.24 -15.26
CA ALA A 218 -6.02 22.85 -14.85
C ALA A 218 -6.81 23.97 -14.13
N GLU A 219 -6.13 24.79 -13.32
CA GLU A 219 -6.74 25.87 -12.53
C GLU A 219 -6.95 27.14 -13.35
N SER A 220 -5.99 27.49 -14.21
CA SER A 220 -5.93 28.79 -14.89
C SER A 220 -6.06 28.71 -16.41
N GLY A 221 -5.99 27.52 -16.99
CA GLY A 221 -5.97 27.34 -18.45
C GLY A 221 -4.69 27.88 -19.11
N MET A 222 -3.68 28.27 -18.33
CA MET A 222 -2.42 28.80 -18.86
C MET A 222 -1.68 27.73 -19.67
N ASN A 223 -1.07 28.18 -20.78
CA ASN A 223 -0.23 27.33 -21.59
C ASN A 223 1.10 27.06 -20.86
N VAL A 224 1.36 25.78 -20.55
CA VAL A 224 2.57 25.33 -19.84
C VAL A 224 3.60 24.69 -20.77
N THR A 225 3.50 24.89 -22.09
CA THR A 225 4.38 24.26 -23.08
C THR A 225 5.86 24.54 -22.81
N LEU A 226 6.24 25.82 -22.58
CA LEU A 226 7.62 26.19 -22.28
C LEU A 226 8.13 25.51 -20.99
N ALA A 227 7.31 25.51 -19.94
CA ALA A 227 7.67 24.85 -18.67
C ALA A 227 7.79 23.33 -18.80
N LEU A 228 7.09 22.70 -19.75
CA LEU A 228 7.22 21.27 -20.06
C LEU A 228 8.47 20.98 -20.91
N GLU A 229 8.84 21.87 -21.82
CA GLU A 229 10.09 21.79 -22.58
C GLU A 229 11.31 21.89 -21.65
N ASP A 230 11.32 22.88 -20.76
CA ASP A 230 12.39 23.05 -19.77
C ASP A 230 12.53 21.80 -18.87
N LEU A 231 11.40 21.24 -18.44
CA LEU A 231 11.37 20.02 -17.64
C LEU A 231 11.95 18.83 -18.43
N LEU A 232 11.64 18.71 -19.72
CA LEU A 232 12.20 17.65 -20.57
C LEU A 232 13.71 17.80 -20.75
N ILE A 233 14.22 19.03 -20.89
CA ILE A 233 15.67 19.30 -20.95
C ILE A 233 16.34 18.87 -19.64
N GLN A 234 15.82 19.29 -18.49
CA GLN A 234 16.35 18.91 -17.18
C GLN A 234 16.36 17.39 -16.96
N LEU A 235 15.35 16.67 -17.47
CA LEU A 235 15.33 15.21 -17.41
C LEU A 235 16.40 14.55 -18.29
N ARG A 236 16.69 15.11 -19.46
CA ARG A 236 17.76 14.60 -20.34
C ARG A 236 19.13 14.77 -19.70
N ASP A 237 19.37 15.90 -19.02
CA ASP A 237 20.61 16.12 -18.29
C ASP A 237 20.73 15.16 -17.08
N ALA A 238 19.63 14.96 -16.34
CA ALA A 238 19.58 14.02 -15.23
C ALA A 238 19.90 12.58 -15.64
N ARG A 239 19.61 12.20 -16.90
CA ARG A 239 19.92 10.88 -17.42
C ARG A 239 21.41 10.59 -17.48
N ILE A 240 22.20 11.55 -17.94
CA ILE A 240 23.64 11.41 -18.08
C ILE A 240 24.25 11.14 -16.70
N ILE A 241 23.82 11.91 -15.68
CA ILE A 241 24.23 11.75 -14.29
C ILE A 241 23.79 10.39 -13.72
N ALA A 242 22.57 9.94 -14.03
CA ALA A 242 22.05 8.67 -13.56
C ALA A 242 22.80 7.46 -14.16
N GLU A 243 23.19 7.52 -15.43
CA GLU A 243 23.98 6.48 -16.10
C GLU A 243 25.40 6.38 -15.49
N GLU A 244 26.04 7.51 -15.17
CA GLU A 244 27.33 7.56 -14.50
C GLU A 244 27.28 6.92 -13.09
N ARG A 245 26.25 7.26 -12.30
CA ARG A 245 26.06 6.69 -10.95
C ARG A 245 25.77 5.19 -10.97
N LYS A 246 25.03 4.71 -11.97
CA LYS A 246 24.73 3.28 -12.13
C LYS A 246 26.01 2.46 -12.30
N ARG A 247 27.03 3.01 -12.94
CA ARG A 247 28.35 2.38 -13.10
C ARG A 247 29.09 2.28 -11.76
N LEU A 248 29.06 3.34 -10.95
CA LEU A 248 29.80 3.42 -9.68
C LEU A 248 29.15 2.64 -8.52
N ASN A 249 27.81 2.49 -8.50
CA ASN A 249 27.09 2.02 -7.32
C ASN A 249 26.58 0.56 -7.39
N SER A 250 26.96 -0.18 -8.44
CA SER A 250 26.46 -1.56 -8.64
C SER A 250 27.12 -2.60 -7.72
N GLU A 251 28.24 -2.27 -7.09
CA GLU A 251 29.02 -3.19 -6.24
C GLU A 251 28.58 -3.13 -4.77
N SER A 252 28.45 -1.91 -4.22
CA SER A 252 28.07 -1.67 -2.81
C SER A 252 26.72 -2.27 -2.43
N ALA A 253 25.72 -2.19 -3.31
CA ALA A 253 24.40 -2.76 -3.06
C ALA A 253 24.40 -4.29 -3.02
N ARG A 254 25.26 -4.94 -3.82
CA ARG A 254 25.40 -6.41 -3.84
C ARG A 254 26.05 -6.91 -2.55
N ILE A 255 27.05 -6.19 -2.05
CA ILE A 255 27.77 -6.58 -0.82
C ILE A 255 26.81 -6.75 0.36
N VAL A 256 25.92 -5.79 0.63
CA VAL A 256 25.05 -5.88 1.83
C VAL A 256 24.00 -6.98 1.74
N VAL A 257 23.40 -7.18 0.57
CA VAL A 257 22.34 -8.19 0.37
C VAL A 257 22.89 -9.61 0.56
N PHE A 258 24.12 -9.86 0.12
CA PHE A 258 24.74 -11.20 0.23
C PHE A 258 25.53 -11.40 1.53
N LEU A 259 26.13 -10.34 2.09
CA LEU A 259 26.96 -10.45 3.28
C LEU A 259 26.16 -10.88 4.51
N VAL A 260 24.97 -10.32 4.76
CA VAL A 260 24.21 -10.63 5.99
C VAL A 260 23.78 -12.11 6.07
N PRO A 261 23.17 -12.71 5.04
CA PRO A 261 22.86 -14.15 5.04
C PRO A 261 24.12 -15.01 5.14
N PHE A 262 25.19 -14.63 4.44
CA PHE A 262 26.45 -15.37 4.46
C PHE A 262 27.09 -15.38 5.86
N MET A 263 27.09 -14.23 6.54
CA MET A 263 27.59 -14.10 7.92
C MET A 263 26.77 -14.96 8.89
N TYR A 264 25.44 -15.02 8.73
CA TYR A 264 24.60 -15.88 9.58
C TYR A 264 24.84 -17.38 9.34
N ILE A 265 25.07 -17.79 8.09
CA ILE A 265 25.48 -19.17 7.78
C ILE A 265 26.87 -19.44 8.37
N GLY A 266 27.78 -18.47 8.28
CA GLY A 266 29.11 -18.54 8.87
C GLY A 266 29.09 -18.71 10.40
N THR A 267 28.20 -18.00 11.11
CA THR A 267 28.06 -18.18 12.57
C THR A 267 27.52 -19.55 12.93
N ALA A 268 26.58 -20.09 12.16
CA ALA A 268 26.10 -21.46 12.33
C ALA A 268 27.24 -22.48 12.09
N PHE A 269 28.02 -22.29 11.03
CA PHE A 269 29.17 -23.13 10.70
C PHE A 269 30.25 -23.11 11.79
N LEU A 270 30.62 -21.92 12.29
CA LEU A 270 31.59 -21.76 13.37
C LEU A 270 31.10 -22.41 14.67
N SER A 271 29.82 -22.24 14.99
CA SER A 271 29.22 -22.85 16.19
C SER A 271 29.28 -24.38 16.15
N VAL A 272 29.07 -24.98 14.97
CA VAL A 272 29.11 -26.43 14.83
C VAL A 272 30.53 -26.98 14.80
N ASN A 273 31.41 -26.38 14.01
CA ASN A 273 32.73 -26.97 13.74
C ASN A 273 33.82 -26.54 14.73
N TYR A 274 33.72 -25.36 15.35
CA TYR A 274 34.77 -24.85 16.24
C TYR A 274 34.35 -24.81 17.71
N ILE A 275 33.09 -24.53 18.01
CA ILE A 275 32.57 -24.51 19.38
C ILE A 275 32.13 -25.92 19.83
N GLY A 276 32.04 -26.88 18.91
CA GLY A 276 31.66 -28.27 19.20
C GLY A 276 30.16 -28.44 19.50
N MET A 277 29.33 -27.46 19.14
CA MET A 277 27.88 -27.56 19.32
C MET A 277 27.28 -28.43 18.22
N SER A 278 26.37 -29.34 18.55
CA SER A 278 25.65 -30.08 17.50
C SER A 278 24.72 -29.14 16.72
N MET A 279 24.46 -29.41 15.44
CA MET A 279 23.53 -28.61 14.62
C MET A 279 22.12 -28.54 15.24
N SER A 280 21.66 -29.65 15.86
CA SER A 280 20.41 -29.66 16.61
C SER A 280 20.48 -28.80 17.87
N GLY A 281 21.63 -28.76 18.55
CA GLY A 281 21.88 -27.90 19.70
C GLY A 281 21.82 -26.42 19.32
N PHE A 282 22.42 -26.04 18.18
CA PHE A 282 22.36 -24.68 17.65
C PHE A 282 20.91 -24.26 17.33
N LEU A 283 20.16 -25.09 16.59
CA LEU A 283 18.77 -24.79 16.25
C LEU A 283 17.89 -24.71 17.51
N LYS A 284 18.11 -25.59 18.49
CA LYS A 284 17.41 -25.53 19.76
C LYS A 284 17.72 -24.21 20.49
N ASN A 285 18.99 -23.81 20.53
CA ASN A 285 19.39 -22.55 21.14
C ASN A 285 18.74 -21.36 20.42
N GLN A 286 18.75 -21.35 19.09
CA GLN A 286 18.27 -20.22 18.30
C GLN A 286 16.74 -20.02 18.36
N PHE A 287 15.96 -21.09 18.42
CA PHE A 287 14.49 -20.99 18.35
C PHE A 287 13.77 -21.24 19.67
N TYR A 288 14.37 -21.97 20.60
CA TYR A 288 13.72 -22.37 21.85
C TYR A 288 14.28 -21.67 23.10
N THR A 289 15.34 -20.88 22.97
CA THR A 289 15.76 -19.98 24.05
C THR A 289 15.30 -18.57 23.78
N GLU A 290 14.95 -17.86 24.86
CA GLU A 290 14.54 -16.45 24.79
C GLU A 290 15.61 -15.58 24.11
N GLN A 291 16.87 -15.76 24.52
CA GLN A 291 18.00 -14.99 24.01
C GLN A 291 18.24 -15.27 22.53
N GLY A 292 18.24 -16.53 22.11
CA GLY A 292 18.45 -16.91 20.71
C GLY A 292 17.32 -16.40 19.81
N PHE A 293 16.07 -16.53 20.25
CA PHE A 293 14.92 -16.08 19.46
C PHE A 293 14.89 -14.56 19.32
N LEU A 294 15.17 -13.81 20.40
CA LEU A 294 15.24 -12.35 20.37
C LEU A 294 16.38 -11.88 19.45
N LEU A 295 17.55 -12.52 19.53
CA LEU A 295 18.69 -12.22 18.66
C LEU A 295 18.34 -12.46 17.18
N MET A 296 17.73 -13.60 16.85
CA MET A 296 17.28 -13.90 15.49
C MET A 296 16.32 -12.82 14.97
N LEU A 297 15.36 -12.45 15.81
CA LEU A 297 14.33 -11.47 15.46
C LEU A 297 14.95 -10.08 15.23
N MET A 298 15.93 -9.72 16.07
CA MET A 298 16.74 -8.51 15.87
C MET A 298 17.54 -8.56 14.56
N ILE A 299 18.17 -9.69 14.22
CA ILE A 299 18.90 -9.86 12.95
C ILE A 299 17.96 -9.66 11.76
N ILE A 300 16.78 -10.30 11.76
CA ILE A 300 15.79 -10.16 10.68
C ILE A 300 15.31 -8.71 10.58
N PHE A 301 15.01 -8.08 11.72
CA PHE A 301 14.56 -6.70 11.77
C PHE A 301 15.63 -5.75 11.21
N LEU A 302 16.88 -5.86 11.67
CA LEU A 302 17.99 -5.04 11.20
C LEU A 302 18.28 -5.28 9.72
N PHE A 303 18.17 -6.52 9.24
CA PHE A 303 18.28 -6.84 7.82
C PHE A 303 17.20 -6.13 7.00
N LEU A 304 15.93 -6.19 7.41
CA LEU A 304 14.83 -5.47 6.74
C LEU A 304 15.00 -3.95 6.82
N ALA A 305 15.45 -3.42 7.95
CA ALA A 305 15.73 -2.00 8.12
C ALA A 305 16.87 -1.55 7.20
N ASN A 306 17.94 -2.34 7.09
CA ASN A 306 19.06 -2.07 6.21
C ASN A 306 18.65 -2.15 4.72
N LEU A 307 17.86 -3.15 4.33
CA LEU A 307 17.27 -3.19 2.98
C LEU A 307 16.42 -1.95 2.69
N THR A 308 15.63 -1.50 3.67
CA THR A 308 14.85 -0.26 3.54
C THR A 308 15.76 0.94 3.37
N PHE A 309 16.84 1.02 4.15
CA PHE A 309 17.81 2.11 4.06
C PHE A 309 18.55 2.14 2.72
N ILE A 310 19.01 0.99 2.22
CA ILE A 310 19.65 0.86 0.90
C ILE A 310 18.68 1.28 -0.21
N GLU A 311 17.43 0.84 -0.16
CA GLU A 311 16.43 1.23 -1.15
C GLU A 311 16.17 2.75 -1.12
N ILE A 312 16.32 3.40 0.03
CA ILE A 312 16.21 4.86 0.18
C ILE A 312 17.48 5.60 -0.30
N VAL A 313 18.67 5.11 0.06
CA VAL A 313 19.94 5.84 -0.09
C VAL A 313 20.67 5.49 -1.38
N THR A 314 20.77 4.19 -1.69
CA THR A 314 21.62 3.67 -2.77
C THR A 314 20.89 3.70 -4.11
N ASN A 315 19.57 3.49 -4.09
CA ASN A 315 18.71 3.59 -5.27
C ASN A 315 18.18 5.02 -5.44
N GLN A 316 19.10 5.98 -5.60
CA GLN A 316 18.74 7.35 -5.94
C GLN A 316 17.87 7.36 -7.19
N ARG A 317 16.71 7.99 -7.07
CA ARG A 317 15.70 8.05 -8.12
C ARG A 317 16.24 8.88 -9.27
N PHE A 318 15.74 8.61 -10.48
CA PHE A 318 16.03 9.44 -11.64
C PHE A 318 15.46 10.85 -11.41
N ASP A 319 16.34 11.76 -11.05
CA ASP A 319 16.03 13.11 -10.59
C ASP A 319 17.29 13.98 -10.73
N TYR A 320 17.09 15.29 -10.84
CA TYR A 320 18.17 16.30 -10.85
C TYR A 320 18.22 17.08 -9.54
#